data_AF-A0A7W5AD90-F1
#
_entry.id   AF-A0A7W5AD90-F1
#
_cell.length_a   1.000
_cell.length_b   1.000
_cell.length_c   1.000
_cell.angle_alpha   90.00
_cell.angle_beta   90.00
_cell.angle_gamma   90.00
#
_symmetry.space_group_name_H-M   'P 1'
#
loop_
_entity.id
_entity.type
_entity.pdbx_description
1 polymer ?
#
loop_
_entity_poly.entity_id
_entity_poly.type
_entity_poly.pdbx_seq_one_letter_code
_entity_poly.pdbx_strand_id
1 'polypeptide(L)' 'MDDPAEGPVTAVRVEWTGARYRIHLVRGAGGMSVVDGGAKPGEVMAGLLALGVPAGEAEHCVREVEPGYRA' A
#
# COMPACT_ATOMS: atom_id res chain seq x y z
N MET A 1 -22.52 12.96 2.33
CA MET A 1 -22.36 11.52 2.58
C MET A 1 -20.87 11.30 2.53
N ASP A 2 -20.21 11.27 3.68
CA ASP A 2 -18.81 10.86 3.78
C ASP A 2 -18.74 9.43 3.28
N ASP A 3 -17.95 9.19 2.23
CA ASP A 3 -17.75 7.85 1.73
C ASP A 3 -17.07 7.05 2.87
N PRO A 4 -17.57 5.87 3.28
CA PRO A 4 -16.83 5.02 4.22
C PRO A 4 -15.41 4.68 3.71
N ALA A 5 -15.14 4.91 2.42
CA ALA A 5 -13.82 4.89 1.82
C ALA A 5 -12.97 6.15 2.04
N GLU A 6 -13.38 7.16 2.82
CA GLU A 6 -12.62 8.40 3.08
C GLU A 6 -12.02 8.50 4.49
N GLY A 7 -12.16 7.46 5.32
CA GLY A 7 -11.50 7.40 6.64
C GLY A 7 -9.97 7.28 6.55
N PRO A 8 -9.24 7.58 7.65
CA PRO A 8 -7.79 7.41 7.70
C PRO A 8 -7.41 5.94 7.46
N VAL A 9 -6.32 5.71 6.73
CA VAL A 9 -5.75 4.38 6.54
C VAL A 9 -5.22 3.89 7.89
N THR A 10 -5.73 2.75 8.36
CA THR A 10 -5.35 2.13 9.63
C THR A 10 -4.47 0.90 9.46
N ALA A 11 -4.49 0.30 8.28
CA ALA A 11 -3.56 -0.76 7.92
C ALA A 11 -3.33 -0.81 6.40
N VAL A 12 -2.14 -1.28 6.03
CA VAL A 12 -1.71 -1.49 4.65
C VAL A 12 -1.19 -2.90 4.51
N ARG A 13 -1.44 -3.51 3.35
CA ARG A 13 -0.80 -4.74 2.93
C ARG A 13 -0.41 -4.65 1.46
N VAL A 14 0.81 -5.06 1.13
CA VAL A 14 1.27 -5.21 -0.25
C VAL A 14 1.18 -6.69 -0.63
N GLU A 15 0.77 -6.96 -1.86
CA GLU A 15 0.69 -8.31 -2.42
C GLU A 15 1.29 -8.33 -3.82
N TRP A 16 2.11 -9.34 -4.12
CA TRP A 16 2.57 -9.62 -5.48
C TRP A 16 1.67 -10.65 -6.15
N THR A 17 1.11 -10.31 -7.31
CA THR A 17 0.18 -11.20 -8.05
C THR A 17 0.86 -12.07 -9.11
N GLY A 18 2.20 -11.99 -9.26
CA GLY A 18 2.93 -12.61 -10.36
C GLY A 18 3.14 -11.69 -11.57
N ALA A 19 2.34 -10.63 -11.70
CA ALA A 19 2.45 -9.65 -12.79
C ALA A 19 2.54 -8.20 -12.30
N ARG A 20 1.83 -7.89 -11.21
CA ARG A 20 1.76 -6.55 -10.61
C ARG A 20 1.63 -6.64 -9.09
N TYR A 21 2.02 -5.58 -8.41
CA TYR A 21 1.76 -5.39 -6.99
C TYR A 21 0.36 -4.81 -6.80
N ARG A 22 -0.30 -5.21 -5.72
CA ARG A 22 -1.54 -4.63 -5.23
C ARG A 22 -1.31 -4.07 -3.84
N ILE A 23 -1.87 -2.88 -3.59
CA ILE A 23 -1.86 -2.24 -2.28
C ILE A 23 -3.27 -2.33 -1.73
N HIS A 24 -3.43 -3.08 -0.66
CA HIS A 24 -4.66 -3.21 0.10
C HIS A 24 -4.65 -2.18 1.23
N LEU A 25 -5.64 -1.30 1.24
CA LEU A 25 -5.83 -0.25 2.23
C LEU A 25 -7.02 -0.61 3.10
N VAL A 26 -6.81 -0.71 4.40
CA VAL A 26 -7.88 -0.83 5.39
C VAL A 26 -8.03 0.53 6.06
N ARG A 27 -9.25 1.08 6.06
CA ARG A 27 -9.57 2.38 6.65
C ARG A 27 -10.37 2.21 7.93
N GLY A 28 -10.18 3.12 8.88
CA GLY A 28 -10.75 3.02 10.24
C GLY A 28 -12.29 2.97 10.31
N ALA A 29 -12.98 3.40 9.25
CA ALA A 29 -14.43 3.28 9.12
C ALA A 29 -14.92 1.88 8.69
N GLY A 30 -13.99 0.90 8.56
CA GLY A 30 -14.29 -0.47 8.12
C GLY A 30 -14.27 -0.65 6.60
N GLY A 31 -13.88 0.37 5.83
CA GLY A 31 -13.72 0.31 4.39
C GLY A 31 -12.41 -0.37 3.98
N MET A 32 -12.46 -1.19 2.93
CA MET A 32 -11.28 -1.74 2.27
C MET A 32 -11.22 -1.24 0.82
N SER A 33 -10.04 -0.80 0.40
CA SER A 33 -9.80 -0.40 -0.99
C SER A 33 -8.55 -1.12 -1.51
N VAL A 34 -8.58 -1.55 -2.76
CA VAL A 34 -7.41 -2.14 -3.42
C VAL A 34 -7.01 -1.23 -4.55
N VAL A 35 -5.75 -0.81 -4.57
CA VAL A 35 -5.19 0.03 -5.62
C VAL A 35 -4.03 -0.67 -6.30
N ASP A 36 -3.78 -0.32 -7.56
CA ASP A 36 -2.65 -0.83 -8.34
C ASP A 36 -1.35 -0.25 -7.77
N GLY A 37 -0.43 -1.14 -7.38
CA GLY A 37 0.90 -0.79 -6.86
C GLY A 37 1.97 -0.74 -7.96
N GLY A 38 1.60 -1.02 -9.22
CA GLY A 38 2.54 -1.04 -10.33
C GLY A 38 3.21 -2.41 -10.53
N ALA A 39 4.24 -2.45 -11.37
CA ALA A 39 5.01 -3.65 -11.69
C ALA A 39 6.38 -3.69 -10.99
N LYS A 40 6.81 -2.59 -10.35
CA LYS A 40 8.12 -2.48 -9.70
C LYS A 40 8.00 -2.09 -8.23
N PRO A 41 8.90 -2.57 -7.35
CA PRO A 41 8.89 -2.20 -5.93
C PRO A 41 8.94 -0.69 -5.67
N GLY A 42 9.68 0.05 -6.49
CA GLY A 42 9.75 1.52 -6.39
C GLY A 42 8.42 2.23 -6.70
N GLU A 43 7.57 1.63 -7.56
CA GLU A 43 6.23 2.17 -7.84
C GLU A 43 5.29 1.94 -6.65
N VAL A 44 5.41 0.79 -5.99
CA VAL A 44 4.69 0.49 -4.74
C VAL A 44 5.06 1.50 -3.66
N MET A 45 6.36 1.75 -3.48
CA MET A 45 6.85 2.72 -2.51
C MET A 45 6.29 4.13 -2.78
N ALA A 46 6.34 4.60 -4.03
CA ALA A 46 5.76 5.88 -4.41
C ALA A 46 4.24 5.93 -4.17
N GLY A 47 3.53 4.83 -4.47
CA GLY A 47 2.09 4.71 -4.22
C GLY A 47 1.74 4.80 -2.74
N LEU A 48 2.47 4.08 -1.87
CA LEU A 48 2.27 4.12 -0.42
C LEU A 48 2.50 5.52 0.16
N LEU A 49 3.58 6.20 -0.26
CA LEU A 49 3.86 7.57 0.15
C LEU A 49 2.78 8.55 -0.31
N ALA A 50 2.29 8.42 -1.54
CA ALA A 50 1.20 9.26 -2.07
C ALA A 50 -0.12 9.04 -1.31
N LEU A 51 -0.31 7.86 -0.72
CA LEU A 51 -1.45 7.52 0.13
C LEU A 51 -1.28 7.99 1.59
N GLY A 52 -0.16 8.66 1.90
CA GLY A 52 0.12 9.19 3.22
C GLY A 52 0.74 8.19 4.19
N VAL A 53 1.18 7.01 3.71
CA VAL A 53 1.87 6.02 4.54
C VAL A 53 3.27 6.56 4.89
N PRO A 54 3.68 6.54 6.17
CA PRO A 54 5.02 6.95 6.56
C PRO A 54 6.10 6.14 5.84
N ALA A 55 7.20 6.78 5.44
CA ALA A 55 8.24 6.13 4.63
C ALA A 55 8.81 4.85 5.27
N GLY A 56 9.01 4.82 6.59
CA GLY A 56 9.50 3.62 7.28
C GLY A 56 8.53 2.44 7.23
N GLU A 57 7.22 2.71 7.35
CA GLU A 57 6.17 1.69 7.21
C GLU A 57 6.04 1.23 5.76
N ALA A 58 6.09 2.18 4.81
CA ALA A 58 6.02 1.87 3.39
C ALA A 58 7.17 0.95 2.95
N GLU A 59 8.40 1.27 3.36
CA GLU A 59 9.58 0.44 3.08
C GLU A 59 9.46 -0.95 3.71
N HIS A 60 8.94 -1.03 4.94
CA HIS A 60 8.69 -2.30 5.61
C HIS A 60 7.71 -3.18 4.80
N CYS A 61 6.57 -2.64 4.38
CA CYS A 61 5.58 -3.36 3.58
C CYS A 61 6.13 -3.83 2.24
N VAL A 62 6.97 -3.02 1.56
CA VAL A 62 7.61 -3.45 0.31
C VAL A 62 8.60 -4.58 0.58
N ARG A 63 9.38 -4.52 1.68
CA ARG A 63 10.35 -5.56 2.05
C ARG A 63 9.73 -6.90 2.44
N GLU A 64 8.52 -6.92 2.97
CA GLU A 64 7.82 -8.17 3.27
C GLU A 64 7.55 -9.00 2.01
N VAL A 65 7.31 -8.32 0.88
CA VAL A 65 7.04 -8.96 -0.41
C VAL A 65 8.30 -9.09 -1.26
N GLU A 66 9.24 -8.15 -1.10
CA GLU A 66 10.51 -8.09 -1.82
C GLU A 66 11.69 -7.86 -0.86
N PRO A 67 12.21 -8.94 -0.24
CA PRO A 67 13.24 -8.83 0.80
C PRO A 67 14.54 -8.13 0.35
N GLY A 68 14.81 -8.10 -0.95
CA GLY A 68 15.98 -7.43 -1.54
C GLY A 68 15.82 -5.92 -1.75
N TYR A 69 14.63 -5.36 -1.51
CA TYR A 69 14.35 -3.95 -1.77
C TYR A 69 15.15 -3.00 -0.86
N ARG A 70 15.75 -1.98 -1.49
CA ARG A 70 16.47 -0.87 -0.86
C ARG A 70 16.03 0.43 -1.55
N ALA A 71 15.45 1.34 -0.76
CA ALA A 71 15.03 2.67 -1.20
C ALA A 71 16.20 3.67 -1.19
#